data_AF-A0A7J7EEJ3-F1
#
_entry.id   AF-A0A7J7EEJ3-F1
#
_cell.length_a   1.000
_cell.length_b   1.000
_cell.length_c   1.000
_cell.angle_alpha   90.00
_cell.angle_beta   90.00
_cell.angle_gamma   90.00
#
_symmetry.space_group_name_H-M   'P 1'
#
loop_
_entity.id
_entity.type
_entity.pdbx_description
1 polymer ?
#
loop_
_entity_poly.entity_id
_entity_poly.type
_entity_poly.pdbx_seq_one_letter_code
_entity_poly.pdbx_strand_id
1 'polypeptide(L)'
;MVINVLHPGKATVLTTEIREKLAKVYKTTPDVSFVFGFRTHSGGGKTTGFGMISDSLDYAEKNEPKHRLARHGLYEKKKTSRKQRKEHKNRMKKVRGLRKLVSVLAKSELEIGQQKEERFCGDFTCGDCADFS
;
A
#
# COMPACT_ATOMS: atom_id res chain seq x y z
N MET A 1 11.38 -15.05 8.66
CA MET A 1 11.14 -15.90 9.84
C MET A 1 9.70 -16.43 9.84
N VAL A 2 9.45 -17.58 10.46
CA VAL A 2 8.10 -18.13 10.67
C VAL A 2 7.59 -17.66 12.02
N ILE A 3 6.33 -17.22 12.09
CA ILE A 3 5.70 -16.70 13.31
C ILE A 3 4.52 -17.60 13.67
N ASN A 4 4.54 -18.12 14.90
CA ASN A 4 3.43 -18.86 15.50
C ASN A 4 2.78 -17.99 16.57
N VAL A 5 1.50 -17.65 16.37
CA VAL A 5 0.72 -16.84 17.30
C VAL A 5 -0.29 -17.73 18.03
N LEU A 6 -0.12 -17.84 19.35
CA LEU A 6 -1.05 -18.52 20.25
C LEU A 6 -2.07 -17.51 20.80
N HIS A 7 -3.36 -17.78 20.61
CA HIS A 7 -4.47 -16.93 21.05
C HIS A 7 -5.68 -17.81 21.43
N PRO A 8 -5.59 -18.57 22.54
CA PRO A 8 -6.65 -19.46 22.97
C PRO A 8 -7.93 -18.67 23.30
N GLY A 9 -9.08 -19.15 22.82
CA GLY A 9 -10.38 -18.55 23.10
C GLY A 9 -10.61 -17.15 22.52
N LYS A 10 -9.70 -16.64 21.68
CA LYS A 10 -9.82 -15.34 21.02
C LYS A 10 -9.88 -15.50 19.51
N ALA A 11 -10.45 -14.50 18.84
CA ALA A 11 -10.41 -14.39 17.40
C ALA A 11 -8.98 -14.15 16.89
N THR A 12 -8.82 -14.18 15.56
CA THR A 12 -7.52 -13.96 14.91
C THR A 12 -6.96 -12.59 15.28
N VAL A 13 -5.72 -12.58 15.77
CA VAL A 13 -5.02 -11.37 16.18
C VAL A 13 -4.77 -10.45 14.97
N LEU A 14 -4.97 -9.15 15.17
CA LEU A 14 -4.72 -8.14 14.15
C LEU A 14 -3.24 -8.08 13.77
N THR A 15 -2.96 -7.81 12.49
CA THR A 15 -1.57 -7.77 11.99
C THR A 15 -0.75 -6.60 12.55
N THR A 16 -1.40 -5.56 13.06
CA THR A 16 -0.76 -4.41 13.74
C THR A 16 -0.24 -4.81 15.12
N GLU A 17 -1.05 -5.49 15.92
CA GLU A 17 -0.64 -6.00 17.24
C GLU A 17 0.52 -6.98 17.16
N ILE A 18 0.53 -7.84 16.12
CA ILE A 18 1.63 -8.80 15.91
C ILE A 18 2.92 -8.06 15.57
N ARG A 19 2.85 -7.00 14.75
CA ARG A 19 4.00 -6.13 14.43
C ARG A 19 4.57 -5.48 15.69
N GLU A 20 3.71 -4.90 16.52
CA GLU A 20 4.14 -4.26 17.78
C GLU A 20 4.81 -5.26 18.74
N LYS A 21 4.28 -6.48 18.83
CA LYS A 21 4.88 -7.53 19.67
C LYS A 21 6.23 -7.98 19.12
N LEU A 22 6.36 -8.13 17.81
CA LEU A 22 7.65 -8.47 17.18
C LEU A 22 8.68 -7.35 17.37
N ALA A 23 8.27 -6.10 17.21
CA ALA A 23 9.09 -4.92 17.47
C ALA A 23 9.63 -4.93 18.91
N LYS A 24 8.79 -5.27 19.90
CA LYS A 24 9.22 -5.38 21.31
C LYS A 24 10.20 -6.54 21.54
N VAL A 25 9.96 -7.70 20.95
CA VAL A 25 10.84 -8.88 21.11
C VAL A 25 12.22 -8.64 20.52
N TYR A 26 12.28 -8.07 19.32
CA TYR A 26 13.53 -7.83 18.60
C TYR A 26 14.13 -6.45 18.81
N LYS A 27 13.49 -5.60 19.65
CA LYS A 27 13.92 -4.22 19.95
C LYS A 27 14.04 -3.34 18.70
N THR A 28 13.16 -3.55 17.73
CA THR A 28 13.11 -2.78 16.47
C THR A 28 11.88 -1.88 16.45
N THR A 29 11.81 -0.94 15.51
CA THR A 29 10.59 -0.18 15.24
C THR A 29 9.58 -1.03 14.45
N PRO A 30 8.27 -0.82 14.64
CA PRO A 30 7.23 -1.61 13.97
C PRO A 30 7.19 -1.37 12.46
N ASP A 31 7.68 -0.23 11.99
CA ASP A 31 7.66 0.18 10.58
C ASP A 31 8.57 -0.68 9.70
N VAL A 32 9.62 -1.25 10.30
CA VAL A 32 10.60 -2.11 9.61
C VAL A 32 10.19 -3.59 9.67
N SER A 33 9.12 -3.89 10.42
CA SER A 33 8.58 -5.25 10.57
C SER A 33 7.39 -5.48 9.63
N PHE A 34 7.58 -6.37 8.65
CA PHE A 34 6.54 -6.77 7.71
C PHE A 34 6.03 -8.16 8.04
N VAL A 35 4.72 -8.32 8.14
CA VAL A 35 4.10 -9.58 8.53
C VAL A 35 2.98 -9.93 7.56
N PHE A 36 3.01 -11.16 7.03
CA PHE A 36 2.12 -11.58 5.95
C PHE A 36 1.79 -13.07 5.99
N GLY A 37 0.77 -13.46 5.23
CA GLY A 37 0.44 -14.86 4.98
C GLY A 37 -0.06 -15.61 6.22
N PHE A 38 -0.77 -14.93 7.11
CA PHE A 38 -1.35 -15.58 8.29
C PHE A 38 -2.46 -16.54 7.92
N ARG A 39 -2.38 -17.76 8.44
CA ARG A 39 -3.40 -18.80 8.32
C ARG A 39 -3.70 -19.39 9.69
N THR A 40 -4.96 -19.35 10.07
CA THR A 40 -5.47 -19.96 11.30
C THR A 40 -5.56 -21.48 11.12
N HIS A 41 -5.22 -22.23 12.17
CA HIS A 41 -5.44 -23.67 12.20
C HIS A 41 -6.93 -23.98 12.38
N SER A 42 -7.38 -25.13 11.86
CA SER A 42 -8.74 -25.62 12.08
C SER A 42 -8.98 -25.85 13.58
N GLY A 43 -10.12 -25.35 14.09
CA GLY A 43 -10.40 -25.33 15.53
C GLY A 43 -9.89 -24.09 16.27
N GLY A 44 -9.15 -23.19 15.60
CA GLY A 44 -8.72 -21.91 16.15
C GLY A 44 -7.55 -21.99 17.14
N GLY A 45 -7.25 -20.90 17.84
CA GLY A 45 -6.25 -20.82 18.91
C GLY A 45 -4.78 -20.73 18.46
N LYS A 46 -4.46 -21.15 17.24
CA LYS A 46 -3.11 -21.05 16.65
C LYS A 46 -3.19 -20.47 15.23
N THR A 47 -2.34 -19.49 14.95
CA THR A 47 -2.17 -18.91 13.61
C THR A 47 -0.70 -18.95 13.26
N THR A 48 -0.39 -19.46 12.07
CA THR A 48 0.96 -19.48 11.54
C THR A 48 1.08 -18.44 10.43
N GLY A 49 2.23 -17.80 10.31
CA GLY A 49 2.49 -16.83 9.26
C GLY A 49 3.97 -16.56 9.08
N PHE A 50 4.28 -15.54 8.29
CA PHE A 50 5.64 -15.17 7.97
C PHE A 50 5.90 -13.72 8.38
N GLY A 51 7.11 -13.47 8.85
CA GLY A 51 7.61 -12.14 9.18
C GLY A 51 8.95 -11.89 8.52
N MET A 52 9.15 -10.66 8.06
CA MET A 52 10.43 -10.14 7.61
C MET A 52 10.73 -8.89 8.42
N ILE A 53 11.93 -8.84 8.99
CA ILE A 53 12.45 -7.68 9.71
C ILE A 53 13.63 -7.21 8.86
N SER A 54 13.59 -5.96 8.43
CA SER A 54 14.72 -5.33 7.75
C SER A 54 15.56 -4.55 8.76
N ASP A 55 16.78 -4.16 8.37
CA ASP A 55 17.63 -3.33 9.24
C ASP A 55 17.26 -1.84 9.15
N SER A 56 16.81 -1.38 7.98
CA SER A 56 16.37 0.00 7.75
C SER A 56 15.13 0.08 6.86
N LEU A 57 14.46 1.23 6.88
CA LEU A 57 13.31 1.52 6.01
C LEU A 57 13.71 1.56 4.52
N ASP A 58 14.89 2.08 4.20
CA ASP A 58 15.37 2.15 2.82
C ASP A 58 15.58 0.76 2.21
N TYR A 59 16.05 -0.20 3.02
CA TYR A 59 16.19 -1.59 2.57
C TYR A 59 14.83 -2.27 2.42
N ALA A 60 13.88 -1.96 3.31
CA ALA A 60 12.53 -2.47 3.21
C ALA A 60 11.84 -2.03 1.90
N GLU A 61 11.96 -0.75 1.53
CA GLU A 61 11.34 -0.22 0.30
C GLU A 61 11.92 -0.83 -0.98
N LYS A 62 13.21 -1.14 -0.98
CA LYS A 62 13.91 -1.72 -2.14
C LYS A 62 13.63 -3.22 -2.29
N ASN A 63 13.53 -3.95 -1.17
CA ASN A 63 13.42 -5.41 -1.18
C ASN A 63 11.97 -5.91 -1.18
N GLU A 64 11.05 -5.21 -0.53
CA GLU A 64 9.66 -5.65 -0.43
C GLU A 64 8.86 -5.37 -1.71
N PRO A 65 7.96 -6.28 -2.11
CA PRO A 65 7.10 -6.03 -3.24
C PRO A 65 6.13 -4.89 -2.93
N LYS A 66 5.95 -3.99 -3.92
CA LYS A 66 5.14 -2.75 -3.84
C LYS A 66 3.72 -2.91 -3.27
N HIS A 67 3.10 -4.09 -3.41
CA HIS A 67 1.76 -4.34 -2.87
C HIS A 67 1.73 -4.43 -1.33
N ARG A 68 2.85 -4.80 -0.69
CA ARG A 68 2.99 -4.80 0.76
C ARG A 68 3.22 -3.37 1.26
N LEU A 69 4.13 -2.63 0.63
CA LEU A 69 4.34 -1.21 0.92
C LEU A 69 3.03 -0.41 0.85
N ALA A 70 2.19 -0.68 -0.14
CA ALA A 70 0.87 -0.04 -0.27
C ALA A 70 -0.09 -0.36 0.89
N ARG A 71 -0.02 -1.56 1.50
CA ARG A 71 -0.83 -1.90 2.68
C ARG A 71 -0.38 -1.17 3.94
N HIS A 72 0.87 -0.73 3.97
CA HIS A 72 1.48 0.03 5.06
C HIS A 72 1.43 1.54 4.81
N GLY A 73 0.84 2.00 3.70
CA GLY A 73 0.74 3.42 3.36
C GLY A 73 2.03 4.06 2.81
N LEU A 74 3.11 3.29 2.66
CA LEU A 74 4.40 3.79 2.16
C LEU A 74 4.45 3.95 0.63
N TYR A 75 3.48 3.38 -0.10
CA TYR A 75 3.46 3.45 -1.56
C TYR A 75 2.04 3.58 -2.10
N GLU A 76 1.79 4.64 -2.87
CA GLU A 76 0.54 4.78 -3.60
C GLU A 76 0.64 4.17 -5.02
N LYS A 77 -0.22 3.19 -5.29
CA LYS A 77 -0.28 2.56 -6.61
C LYS A 77 -1.13 3.41 -7.55
N LYS A 78 -0.52 3.93 -8.63
CA LYS A 78 -1.28 4.56 -9.74
C LYS A 78 -2.35 3.60 -10.29
N LYS A 79 -3.62 3.99 -10.17
CA LYS A 79 -4.78 3.19 -10.57
C LYS A 79 -5.12 3.35 -12.05
N THR A 80 -4.18 3.12 -12.96
CA THR A 80 -4.52 3.05 -14.40
C THR A 80 -5.03 1.66 -14.75
N SER A 81 -6.24 1.59 -15.31
CA SER A 81 -6.83 0.31 -15.72
C SER A 81 -5.98 -0.37 -16.80
N ARG A 82 -5.89 -1.70 -16.75
CA ARG A 82 -5.20 -2.49 -17.80
C ARG A 82 -5.81 -2.22 -19.18
N LYS A 83 -7.13 -1.96 -19.25
CA LYS A 83 -7.85 -1.61 -20.48
C LYS A 83 -7.35 -0.28 -21.05
N GLN A 84 -7.34 0.78 -20.23
CA GLN A 84 -6.85 2.11 -20.62
C GLN A 84 -5.40 2.07 -21.13
N ARG A 85 -4.52 1.32 -20.46
CA ARG A 85 -3.12 1.14 -20.89
C ARG A 85 -3.01 0.43 -22.24
N LYS A 86 -3.79 -0.62 -22.47
CA LYS A 86 -3.80 -1.36 -23.74
C LYS A 86 -4.36 -0.51 -24.88
N GLU A 87 -5.47 0.18 -24.65
CA GLU A 87 -6.06 1.08 -25.64
C GLU A 87 -5.12 2.24 -25.98
N HIS A 88 -4.48 2.83 -24.98
CA HIS A 88 -3.47 3.87 -25.21
C HIS A 88 -2.31 3.33 -26.04
N LYS A 89 -1.78 2.15 -25.69
CA LYS A 89 -0.72 1.48 -26.48
C LYS A 89 -1.17 1.26 -27.93
N ASN A 90 -2.41 0.84 -28.16
CA ASN A 90 -2.95 0.63 -29.51
C ASN A 90 -3.10 1.95 -30.29
N ARG A 91 -3.55 3.04 -29.65
CA ARG A 91 -3.57 4.39 -30.27
C ARG A 91 -2.16 4.87 -30.60
N MET A 92 -1.21 4.68 -29.69
CA MET A 92 0.20 5.08 -29.88
C MET A 92 0.88 4.33 -31.01
N LYS A 93 0.53 3.06 -31.27
CA LYS A 93 1.06 2.32 -32.42
C LYS A 93 0.75 2.97 -33.77
N LYS A 94 -0.36 3.72 -33.89
CA LYS A 94 -0.81 4.37 -35.14
C LYS A 94 -0.04 5.65 -35.49
N VAL A 95 0.66 6.26 -34.52
CA VAL A 95 1.33 7.56 -34.68
C VAL A 95 2.86 7.34 -34.82
N ARG A 96 3.59 8.22 -35.51
CA ARG A 96 5.06 8.14 -35.68
C ARG A 96 5.75 9.47 -35.36
N GLY A 97 7.05 9.43 -35.09
CA GLY A 97 7.90 10.61 -34.87
C GLY A 97 7.47 11.47 -33.68
N LEU A 98 7.73 12.78 -33.77
CA LEU A 98 7.48 13.78 -32.72
C LEU A 98 6.03 13.81 -32.23
N ARG A 99 5.05 13.45 -33.09
CA ARG A 99 3.63 13.38 -32.70
C ARG A 99 3.35 12.38 -31.58
N LYS A 100 4.18 11.33 -31.40
CA LYS A 100 4.05 10.42 -30.25
C LYS A 100 4.42 11.12 -28.94
N LEU A 101 5.54 11.83 -28.91
CA LEU A 101 6.04 12.50 -27.70
C LEU A 101 5.03 13.54 -27.20
N VAL A 102 4.50 14.36 -28.11
CA VAL A 102 3.47 15.37 -27.77
C VAL A 102 2.24 14.74 -27.12
N SER A 103 1.75 13.60 -27.63
CA SER A 103 0.58 12.91 -27.06
C SER A 103 0.82 12.26 -25.70
N VAL A 104 2.09 12.00 -25.33
CA VAL A 104 2.48 11.50 -24.00
C VAL A 104 2.60 12.66 -23.03
N LEU A 105 3.24 13.76 -23.46
CA LEU A 105 3.41 14.99 -22.66
C LEU A 105 2.06 15.61 -22.27
N ALA A 106 1.13 15.72 -23.23
CA ALA A 106 -0.22 16.24 -22.99
C ALA A 106 -1.01 15.41 -21.95
N LYS A 107 -0.70 14.11 -21.82
CA LYS A 107 -1.35 13.26 -20.82
C LYS A 107 -0.73 13.38 -19.44
N SER A 108 0.59 13.51 -19.35
CA SER A 108 1.25 13.73 -18.06
C SER A 108 0.81 15.04 -17.42
N GLU A 109 0.59 16.09 -18.21
CA GLU A 109 0.10 17.39 -17.71
C GLU A 109 -1.32 17.32 -17.15
N LEU A 110 -2.22 16.59 -17.81
CA LEU A 110 -3.59 16.34 -17.31
C LEU A 110 -3.62 15.46 -16.05
N GLU A 111 -2.75 14.44 -15.96
CA GLU A 111 -2.63 13.60 -14.76
C GLU A 111 -2.09 14.39 -13.55
N ILE A 112 -1.17 15.34 -13.77
CA ILE A 112 -0.65 16.24 -12.72
C ILE A 112 -1.73 17.25 -12.27
N GLY A 113 -2.59 17.69 -13.20
CA GLY A 113 -3.74 18.55 -12.90
C GLY A 113 -4.77 17.88 -11.97
N GLN A 114 -5.17 16.64 -12.28
CA GLN A 114 -6.13 15.88 -11.47
C GLN A 114 -5.59 15.54 -10.07
N GLN A 115 -4.30 15.22 -9.94
CA GLN A 115 -3.67 14.98 -8.64
C GLN A 115 -3.60 16.24 -7.76
N LYS A 116 -3.50 17.44 -8.36
CA LYS A 116 -3.55 18.71 -7.62
C LYS A 116 -4.96 19.04 -7.13
N GLU A 117 -5.98 18.74 -7.94
CA GLU A 117 -7.39 18.96 -7.59
C GLU A 117 -7.85 18.02 -6.47
N GLU A 118 -7.49 16.73 -6.52
CA GLU A 118 -7.79 15.77 -5.45
C GLU A 118 -7.06 16.10 -4.13
N ARG A 119 -5.83 16.65 -4.22
CA ARG A 119 -5.08 17.12 -3.03
C ARG A 119 -5.71 18.36 -2.41
N PHE A 120 -6.19 19.30 -3.23
CA PHE A 120 -6.86 20.51 -2.75
C PHE A 120 -8.23 20.21 -2.12
N CYS A 121 -8.92 19.17 -2.59
CA CYS A 121 -10.21 18.75 -2.03
C CYS A 121 -10.07 17.91 -0.74
N GLY A 122 -8.90 17.29 -0.51
CA GLY A 122 -8.60 16.53 0.71
C GLY A 122 -8.27 17.40 1.92
N ASP A 123 -7.84 18.65 1.70
CA ASP A 123 -7.52 19.61 2.76
C ASP A 123 -8.77 20.41 3.23
N PHE A 124 -9.94 20.20 2.62
CA PHE A 124 -11.18 20.95 2.88
C PHE A 124 -12.38 20.09 3.32
N THR A 125 -12.17 18.87 3.85
CA THR A 125 -13.26 18.11 4.48
C THR A 125 -13.31 18.30 5.99
N CYS A 126 -14.23 19.18 6.39
CA CYS A 126 -15.08 19.12 7.59
C CYS A 126 -14.41 19.36 8.96
N GLY A 127 -13.95 20.60 9.18
CA GLY A 127 -14.10 21.25 10.48
C GLY A 127 -15.42 22.05 10.48
N ASP A 128 -16.16 21.97 11.59
CA ASP A 128 -17.28 22.84 11.96
C ASP A 128 -18.64 22.58 11.30
N CYS A 129 -19.28 21.47 11.65
CA CYS A 129 -20.75 21.31 11.56
C CYS A 129 -21.26 20.40 12.70
N ALA A 130 -21.04 20.83 13.95
CA ALA A 130 -21.80 20.34 15.10
C ALA A 130 -21.85 21.49 16.11
N ASP A 131 -23.00 22.17 16.17
CA ASP A 131 -23.57 22.94 17.28
C ASP A 131 -24.49 24.05 16.73
N PHE A 132 -25.71 23.66 16.35
CA PHE A 132 -26.85 24.57 16.41
C PHE A 132 -28.15 23.77 16.64
N SER A 133 -28.73 24.01 17.81
CA SER A 133 -30.00 23.51 18.39
C SER A 133 -29.94 22.17 19.12
#